data_AF-A0A660DW54-F1
#
_entry.id   AF-A0A660DW54-F1
#
_cell.length_a   1.000
_cell.length_b   1.000
_cell.length_c   1.000
_cell.angle_alpha   90.00
_cell.angle_beta   90.00
_cell.angle_gamma   90.00
#
_symmetry.space_group_name_H-M   'P 1'
#
loop_
_entity.id
_entity.type
_entity.pdbx_description
1 polymer ?
#
loop_
_entity_poly.entity_id
_entity_poly.type
_entity_poly.pdbx_seq_one_letter_code
_entity_poly.pdbx_strand_id
1 'polypeptide(L)'
;MERKDLEALGLDDKAQTEVMKLYNAGLEPVKQELTSTKSELETTKEQVTSRDEQIKTLGAQAGNSEKLNKQISALQQTIKDKDTESAAKLTQLQTDNAVQLALRDAGVRDAKAVLPFIDMDTVKLGDDGSLTGIKEQVEGLQKSHDYLFTKADDGDKAPKVTITSKGNPAGGDGGGEQTMTERIAARMTQTE
;
A
#
# COMPACT_ATOMS: atom_id res chain seq x y z
N MET A 1 10.78 -0.03 2.32
CA MET A 1 11.53 0.64 3.39
C MET A 1 12.49 -0.34 4.04
N GLU A 2 13.79 -0.05 4.03
CA GLU A 2 14.83 -0.89 4.63
C GLU A 2 15.29 -0.37 5.99
N ARG A 3 15.93 -1.23 6.79
CA ARG A 3 16.41 -0.85 8.14
C ARG A 3 17.46 0.24 8.09
N LYS A 4 18.27 0.19 7.03
CA LYS A 4 19.31 1.15 6.73
C LYS A 4 18.76 2.55 6.45
N ASP A 5 17.57 2.64 5.87
CA ASP A 5 16.86 3.91 5.64
C ASP A 5 16.39 4.51 6.97
N LEU A 6 15.90 3.67 7.89
CA LEU A 6 15.46 4.10 9.21
C LEU A 6 16.64 4.49 10.13
N GLU A 7 17.77 3.80 9.98
CA GLU A 7 19.03 4.12 10.66
C GLU A 7 19.60 5.46 10.18
N ALA A 8 19.55 5.72 8.86
CA ALA A 8 19.93 7.00 8.29
C ALA A 8 19.03 8.17 8.76
N LEU A 9 17.79 7.89 9.17
CA LEU A 9 16.87 8.85 9.78
C LEU A 9 17.11 9.07 11.29
N GLY A 10 18.13 8.43 11.88
CA GLY A 10 18.49 8.61 13.29
C GLY A 10 17.50 7.99 14.28
N LEU A 11 16.64 7.08 13.83
CA LEU A 11 15.72 6.34 14.70
C LEU A 11 16.50 5.33 15.54
N ASP A 12 16.18 5.25 16.83
CA ASP A 12 16.75 4.22 17.69
C ASP A 12 16.19 2.83 17.33
N ASP A 13 16.92 1.77 17.66
CA ASP A 13 16.58 0.39 17.30
C ASP A 13 15.15 -0.03 17.67
N LYS A 14 14.59 0.48 18.79
CA LYS A 14 13.20 0.20 19.15
C LYS A 14 12.23 0.89 18.20
N ALA A 15 12.40 2.19 17.96
CA ALA A 15 11.55 2.93 17.05
C ALA A 15 11.62 2.37 15.61
N GLN A 16 12.81 1.95 15.14
CA GLN A 16 12.95 1.27 13.85
C GLN A 16 12.12 -0.01 13.78
N THR A 17 12.17 -0.81 14.85
CA THR A 17 11.43 -2.07 14.94
C THR A 17 9.91 -1.82 14.94
N GLU A 18 9.45 -0.80 15.65
CA GLU A 18 8.03 -0.40 15.70
C GLU A 18 7.52 0.12 14.34
N VAL A 19 8.29 0.98 13.67
CA VAL A 19 7.96 1.52 12.35
C VAL A 19 7.94 0.42 11.30
N MET A 20 8.92 -0.48 11.29
CA MET A 20 8.89 -1.64 10.40
C MET A 20 7.69 -2.54 10.65
N LYS A 21 7.32 -2.73 11.91
CA LYS A 21 6.15 -3.54 12.27
C LYS A 21 4.86 -2.90 11.74
N LEU A 22 4.69 -1.58 11.89
CA LEU A 22 3.54 -0.85 11.34
C LEU A 22 3.53 -0.82 9.81
N TYR A 23 4.70 -0.62 9.20
CA TYR A 23 4.86 -0.67 7.75
C TYR A 23 4.50 -2.05 7.20
N ASN A 24 5.04 -3.12 7.78
CA ASN A 24 4.73 -4.49 7.39
C ASN A 24 3.25 -4.82 7.66
N ALA A 25 2.68 -4.40 8.79
CA ALA A 25 1.26 -4.59 9.08
C ALA A 25 0.34 -3.88 8.09
N GLY A 26 0.74 -2.74 7.54
CA GLY A 26 0.02 -2.06 6.45
C GLY A 26 0.25 -2.69 5.08
N LEU A 27 1.38 -3.37 4.88
CA LEU A 27 1.76 -4.03 3.61
C LEU A 27 1.20 -5.45 3.49
N GLU A 28 1.05 -6.16 4.60
CA GLU A 28 0.49 -7.51 4.66
C GLU A 28 -0.89 -7.63 4.00
N PRO A 29 -1.90 -6.79 4.31
CA PRO A 29 -3.21 -6.89 3.66
C PRO A 29 -3.11 -6.67 2.15
N VAL A 30 -2.25 -5.75 1.69
CA VAL A 30 -2.03 -5.48 0.26
C VAL A 30 -1.34 -6.68 -0.42
N LYS A 31 -0.33 -7.30 0.22
CA LYS A 31 0.30 -8.52 -0.28
C LYS A 31 -0.67 -9.69 -0.33
N GLN A 32 -1.56 -9.79 0.65
CA GLN A 32 -2.55 -10.84 0.76
C GLN A 32 -3.62 -10.69 -0.33
N GLU A 33 -4.11 -9.46 -0.56
CA GLU A 33 -4.99 -9.14 -1.70
C GLU A 33 -4.31 -9.40 -3.05
N LEU A 34 -3.03 -9.03 -3.20
CA LEU A 34 -2.27 -9.29 -4.43
C LEU A 34 -2.15 -10.79 -4.69
N THR A 35 -1.87 -11.58 -3.66
CA THR A 35 -1.74 -13.04 -3.75
C THR A 35 -3.09 -13.69 -4.05
N SER A 36 -4.16 -13.26 -3.38
CA SER A 36 -5.53 -13.73 -3.66
C SER A 36 -5.93 -13.41 -5.09
N THR A 37 -5.72 -12.17 -5.52
CA THR A 37 -6.00 -11.72 -6.89
C THR A 37 -5.22 -12.55 -7.90
N LYS A 38 -3.93 -12.82 -7.65
CA LYS A 38 -3.12 -13.68 -8.53
C LYS A 38 -3.62 -15.13 -8.58
N SER A 39 -4.09 -15.67 -7.47
CA SER A 39 -4.65 -17.04 -7.39
C SER A 39 -6.01 -17.17 -8.10
N GLU A 40 -6.93 -16.25 -7.86
CA GLU A 40 -8.25 -16.19 -8.53
C GLU A 40 -8.09 -16.09 -10.04
N LEU A 41 -7.02 -15.44 -10.45
CA LEU A 41 -6.69 -15.18 -11.82
C LEU A 41 -6.10 -16.38 -12.54
N GLU A 42 -5.17 -17.10 -11.92
CA GLU A 42 -4.70 -18.40 -12.46
C GLU A 42 -5.88 -19.38 -12.57
N THR A 43 -6.76 -19.42 -11.56
CA THR A 43 -7.98 -20.24 -11.59
C THR A 43 -8.90 -19.85 -12.76
N THR A 44 -9.08 -18.55 -12.99
CA THR A 44 -9.90 -18.06 -14.11
C THR A 44 -9.27 -18.45 -15.45
N LYS A 45 -7.95 -18.35 -15.58
CA LYS A 45 -7.22 -18.72 -16.80
C LYS A 45 -7.32 -20.21 -17.11
N GLU A 46 -7.23 -21.07 -16.10
CA GLU A 46 -7.47 -22.52 -16.23
C GLU A 46 -8.89 -22.82 -16.70
N GLN A 47 -9.89 -22.14 -16.12
CA GLN A 47 -11.29 -22.32 -16.53
C GLN A 47 -11.54 -21.89 -17.99
N VAL A 48 -10.91 -20.81 -18.45
CA VAL A 48 -11.04 -20.40 -19.86
C VAL A 48 -10.39 -21.43 -20.78
N THR A 49 -9.18 -21.88 -20.45
CA THR A 49 -8.48 -22.91 -21.22
C THR A 49 -9.32 -24.19 -21.33
N SER A 50 -9.93 -24.63 -20.22
CA SER A 50 -10.81 -25.80 -20.20
C SER A 50 -12.04 -25.62 -21.09
N ARG A 51 -12.67 -24.44 -21.05
CA ARG A 51 -13.83 -24.12 -21.92
C ARG A 51 -13.44 -24.12 -23.40
N ASP A 52 -12.25 -23.65 -23.72
CA ASP A 52 -11.71 -23.66 -25.09
C ASP A 52 -11.53 -25.07 -25.64
N GLU A 53 -10.97 -25.96 -24.82
CA GLU A 53 -10.83 -27.37 -25.17
C GLU A 53 -12.20 -28.05 -25.38
N GLN A 54 -13.18 -27.75 -24.53
CA GLN A 54 -14.55 -28.26 -24.67
C GLN A 54 -15.21 -27.76 -25.95
N ILE A 55 -15.04 -26.48 -26.30
CA ILE A 55 -15.60 -25.90 -27.54
C ILE A 55 -14.93 -26.51 -28.77
N LYS A 56 -13.61 -26.71 -28.74
CA LYS A 56 -12.88 -27.40 -29.82
C LYS A 56 -13.37 -28.84 -29.98
N THR A 57 -13.62 -29.53 -28.87
CA THR A 57 -14.15 -30.91 -28.86
C THR A 57 -15.57 -30.95 -29.43
N LEU A 58 -16.46 -30.05 -28.98
CA LEU A 58 -17.82 -29.92 -29.52
C LEU A 58 -17.80 -29.56 -31.02
N GLY A 59 -16.84 -28.75 -31.45
CA GLY A 59 -16.57 -28.47 -32.86
C GLY A 59 -16.27 -29.71 -33.68
N ALA A 60 -15.36 -30.55 -33.18
CA ALA A 60 -15.04 -31.81 -33.84
C ALA A 60 -16.23 -32.77 -33.87
N GLN A 61 -17.08 -32.76 -32.83
CA GLN A 61 -18.26 -33.62 -32.70
C GLN A 61 -19.49 -33.13 -33.50
N ALA A 62 -19.55 -31.83 -33.86
CA ALA A 62 -20.68 -31.20 -34.55
C ALA A 62 -20.91 -31.67 -36.00
N GLY A 63 -19.93 -32.32 -36.64
CA GLY A 63 -20.02 -32.80 -38.02
C GLY A 63 -20.18 -31.68 -39.07
N ASN A 64 -20.85 -31.96 -40.19
CA ASN A 64 -20.96 -31.07 -41.38
C ASN A 64 -22.04 -29.97 -41.29
N SER A 65 -22.54 -29.65 -40.08
CA SER A 65 -23.48 -28.54 -39.91
C SER A 65 -22.72 -27.22 -40.04
N GLU A 66 -22.67 -26.66 -41.25
CA GLU A 66 -21.93 -25.44 -41.58
C GLU A 66 -22.29 -24.27 -40.65
N LYS A 67 -23.54 -24.22 -40.18
CA LYS A 67 -24.01 -23.24 -39.20
C LYS A 67 -23.39 -23.45 -37.81
N LEU A 68 -23.29 -24.70 -37.36
CA LEU A 68 -22.66 -25.03 -36.06
C LEU A 68 -21.15 -24.78 -36.12
N ASN A 69 -20.49 -25.17 -37.22
CA ASN A 69 -19.06 -24.91 -37.42
C ASN A 69 -18.75 -23.40 -37.43
N LYS A 70 -19.56 -22.58 -38.11
CA LYS A 70 -19.41 -21.11 -38.06
C LYS A 70 -19.58 -20.55 -36.65
N GLN A 71 -20.55 -21.03 -35.88
CA GLN A 71 -20.73 -20.58 -34.49
C GLN A 71 -19.57 -21.00 -33.60
N ILE A 72 -19.02 -22.21 -33.79
CA ILE A 72 -17.90 -22.71 -33.01
C ILE A 72 -16.61 -21.96 -33.34
N SER A 73 -16.34 -21.66 -34.61
CA SER A 73 -15.21 -20.81 -34.99
C SER A 73 -15.35 -19.39 -34.44
N ALA A 74 -16.55 -18.81 -34.45
CA ALA A 74 -16.80 -17.49 -33.87
C ALA A 74 -16.60 -17.48 -32.34
N LEU A 75 -17.03 -18.54 -31.64
CA LEU A 75 -16.80 -18.71 -30.21
C LEU A 75 -15.31 -18.86 -29.89
N GLN A 76 -14.59 -19.68 -30.66
CA GLN A 76 -13.13 -19.84 -30.50
C GLN A 76 -12.38 -18.53 -30.71
N GLN A 77 -12.77 -17.73 -31.72
CA GLN A 77 -12.16 -16.42 -31.94
C GLN A 77 -12.47 -15.46 -30.80
N THR A 78 -13.73 -15.41 -30.35
CA THR A 78 -14.15 -14.55 -29.24
C THR A 78 -13.40 -14.89 -27.96
N ILE A 79 -13.13 -16.17 -27.70
CA ILE A 79 -12.37 -16.58 -26.51
C ILE A 79 -10.91 -16.19 -26.64
N LYS A 80 -10.26 -16.44 -27.78
CA LYS A 80 -8.88 -15.98 -28.02
C LYS A 80 -8.73 -14.46 -27.84
N ASP A 81 -9.66 -13.69 -28.38
CA ASP A 81 -9.66 -12.24 -28.26
C ASP A 81 -9.85 -11.82 -26.80
N LYS A 82 -10.76 -12.51 -26.07
CA LYS A 82 -10.98 -12.27 -24.63
C LYS A 82 -9.79 -12.67 -23.77
N ASP A 83 -9.07 -13.73 -24.12
CA ASP A 83 -7.88 -14.16 -23.39
C ASP A 83 -6.72 -13.22 -23.59
N THR A 84 -6.50 -12.76 -24.82
CA THR A 84 -5.48 -11.75 -25.11
C THR A 84 -5.81 -10.42 -24.44
N GLU A 85 -7.07 -9.97 -24.48
CA GLU A 85 -7.54 -8.77 -23.77
C GLU A 85 -7.36 -8.93 -22.24
N SER A 86 -7.75 -10.08 -21.68
CA SER A 86 -7.67 -10.34 -20.25
C SER A 86 -6.23 -10.41 -19.79
N ALA A 87 -5.35 -11.14 -20.50
CA ALA A 87 -3.93 -11.23 -20.21
C ALA A 87 -3.24 -9.86 -20.30
N ALA A 88 -3.57 -9.04 -21.30
CA ALA A 88 -3.05 -7.68 -21.40
C ALA A 88 -3.49 -6.82 -20.20
N LYS A 89 -4.79 -6.86 -19.85
CA LYS A 89 -5.34 -6.13 -18.70
C LYS A 89 -4.73 -6.57 -17.38
N LEU A 90 -4.36 -7.85 -17.29
CA LEU A 90 -3.67 -8.47 -16.18
C LEU A 90 -2.28 -7.89 -15.95
N THR A 91 -1.49 -7.91 -17.01
CA THR A 91 -0.13 -7.39 -17.00
C THR A 91 -0.15 -5.90 -16.73
N GLN A 92 -1.11 -5.18 -17.31
CA GLN A 92 -1.36 -3.77 -17.02
C GLN A 92 -1.63 -3.56 -15.52
N LEU A 93 -2.59 -4.29 -14.93
CA LEU A 93 -2.95 -4.14 -13.52
C LEU A 93 -1.77 -4.47 -12.59
N GLN A 94 -1.01 -5.53 -12.89
CA GLN A 94 0.18 -5.89 -12.12
C GLN A 94 1.26 -4.80 -12.21
N THR A 95 1.48 -4.27 -13.41
CA THR A 95 2.44 -3.19 -13.64
C THR A 95 2.00 -1.92 -12.92
N ASP A 96 0.75 -1.49 -13.07
CA ASP A 96 0.19 -0.31 -12.40
C ASP A 96 0.32 -0.39 -10.87
N ASN A 97 0.05 -1.56 -10.28
CA ASN A 97 0.20 -1.78 -8.84
C ASN A 97 1.66 -1.72 -8.39
N ALA A 98 2.56 -2.38 -9.12
CA ALA A 98 3.98 -2.33 -8.85
C ALA A 98 4.51 -0.89 -8.95
N VAL A 99 4.01 -0.12 -9.93
CA VAL A 99 4.39 1.29 -10.16
C VAL A 99 3.91 2.13 -8.99
N GLN A 100 2.65 1.99 -8.58
CA GLN A 100 2.13 2.71 -7.43
C GLN A 100 2.91 2.41 -6.16
N LEU A 101 3.32 1.15 -5.95
CA LEU A 101 4.14 0.76 -4.80
C LEU A 101 5.52 1.44 -4.86
N ALA A 102 6.19 1.40 -6.02
CA ALA A 102 7.49 2.04 -6.22
C ALA A 102 7.42 3.57 -6.03
N LEU A 103 6.37 4.23 -6.53
CA LEU A 103 6.13 5.66 -6.33
C LEU A 103 5.90 5.99 -4.85
N ARG A 104 5.12 5.16 -4.14
CA ARG A 104 4.89 5.35 -2.71
C ARG A 104 6.17 5.17 -1.90
N ASP A 105 6.97 4.18 -2.25
CA ASP A 105 8.28 3.93 -1.62
C ASP A 105 9.27 5.07 -1.88
N ALA A 106 9.14 5.76 -3.03
CA ALA A 106 9.91 6.96 -3.35
C ALA A 106 9.41 8.25 -2.66
N GLY A 107 8.39 8.16 -1.80
CA GLY A 107 7.86 9.30 -1.04
C GLY A 107 6.93 10.20 -1.85
N VAL A 108 6.27 9.69 -2.89
CA VAL A 108 5.23 10.46 -3.61
C VAL A 108 4.01 10.66 -2.70
N ARG A 109 3.50 11.90 -2.63
CA ARG A 109 2.32 12.27 -1.84
C ARG A 109 1.04 11.57 -2.31
N ASP A 110 0.85 11.50 -3.63
CA ASP A 110 -0.26 10.77 -4.27
C ASP A 110 0.25 10.03 -5.51
N ALA A 111 0.50 8.73 -5.37
CA ALA A 111 0.99 7.88 -6.44
C ALA A 111 0.05 7.85 -7.67
N LYS A 112 -1.27 8.03 -7.49
CA LYS A 112 -2.22 8.10 -8.60
C LYS A 112 -2.14 9.41 -9.36
N ALA A 113 -1.86 10.52 -8.67
CA ALA A 113 -1.68 11.81 -9.31
C ALA A 113 -0.36 11.89 -10.10
N VAL A 114 0.65 11.11 -9.71
CA VAL A 114 1.98 11.10 -10.35
C VAL A 114 2.09 10.09 -11.51
N LEU A 115 1.25 9.06 -11.51
CA LEU A 115 1.17 8.04 -12.57
C LEU A 115 1.18 8.61 -14.01
N PRO A 116 0.41 9.67 -14.36
CA PRO A 116 0.42 10.25 -15.71
C PRO A 116 1.75 10.88 -16.14
N PHE A 117 2.66 11.15 -15.19
CA PHE A 117 3.98 11.70 -15.45
C PHE A 117 5.05 10.60 -15.61
N ILE A 118 4.68 9.34 -15.39
CA ILE A 118 5.56 8.20 -15.60
C ILE A 118 5.25 7.61 -16.98
N ASP A 119 6.28 7.46 -17.79
CA ASP A 119 6.27 6.76 -19.05
C ASP A 119 6.19 5.25 -18.82
N MET A 120 4.97 4.73 -18.83
CA MET A 120 4.67 3.30 -18.66
C MET A 120 5.30 2.43 -19.76
N ASP A 121 5.61 2.96 -20.94
CA ASP A 121 6.18 2.17 -22.05
C ASP A 121 7.64 1.77 -21.77
N THR A 122 8.32 2.56 -20.93
CA THR A 122 9.70 2.28 -20.50
C THR A 122 9.77 1.45 -19.22
N VAL A 123 8.66 1.32 -18.50
CA VAL A 123 8.56 0.54 -17.27
C VAL A 123 8.38 -0.93 -17.60
N LYS A 124 9.29 -1.78 -17.10
CA LYS A 124 9.15 -3.23 -17.23
C LYS A 124 9.04 -3.89 -15.87
N LEU A 125 8.01 -4.73 -15.74
CA LEU A 125 7.82 -5.63 -14.61
C LEU A 125 8.64 -6.91 -14.83
N GLY A 126 9.61 -7.15 -13.95
CA GLY A 126 10.35 -8.41 -13.86
C GLY A 126 9.52 -9.52 -13.24
N ASP A 127 9.93 -10.77 -13.44
CA ASP A 127 9.24 -11.96 -12.94
C ASP A 127 9.17 -12.02 -11.39
N ASP A 128 10.08 -11.31 -10.72
CA ASP A 128 10.15 -11.15 -9.27
C ASP A 128 9.28 -10.00 -8.73
N GLY A 129 8.57 -9.29 -9.61
CA GLY A 129 7.78 -8.11 -9.27
C GLY A 129 8.59 -6.82 -9.15
N SER A 130 9.88 -6.83 -9.51
CA SER A 130 10.71 -5.63 -9.58
C SER A 130 10.35 -4.79 -10.82
N LEU A 131 10.49 -3.47 -10.70
CA LEU A 131 10.33 -2.56 -11.82
C LEU A 131 11.67 -2.01 -12.28
N THR A 132 11.89 -2.01 -13.58
CA THR A 132 13.04 -1.34 -14.21
C THR A 132 12.56 -0.12 -15.01
N GLY A 133 13.41 0.91 -15.12
CA GLY A 133 13.13 2.14 -15.87
C GLY A 133 12.26 3.18 -15.14
N ILE A 134 11.70 2.85 -13.96
CA ILE A 134 10.91 3.80 -13.16
C ILE A 134 11.78 4.70 -12.27
N LYS A 135 12.94 4.21 -11.82
CA LYS A 135 13.77 4.92 -10.83
C LYS A 135 14.29 6.25 -11.37
N GLU A 136 14.80 6.24 -12.60
CA GLU A 136 15.34 7.42 -13.28
C GLU A 136 14.26 8.48 -13.51
N GLN A 137 13.03 8.04 -13.82
CA GLN A 137 11.89 8.94 -14.02
C GLN A 137 11.46 9.59 -12.72
N VAL A 138 11.42 8.83 -11.62
CA VAL A 138 11.11 9.31 -10.29
C VAL A 138 12.14 10.35 -9.83
N GLU A 139 13.44 10.10 -10.04
CA GLU A 139 14.50 11.07 -9.73
C GLU A 139 14.38 12.36 -10.58
N GLY A 140 13.97 12.23 -11.84
CA GLY A 140 13.67 13.39 -12.71
C GLY A 140 12.45 14.18 -12.23
N LEU A 141 11.41 13.49 -11.77
CA LEU A 141 10.21 14.10 -11.21
C LEU A 141 10.49 14.79 -9.88
N GLN A 142 11.36 14.24 -9.03
CA GLN A 142 11.78 14.91 -7.79
C GLN A 142 12.46 16.25 -8.06
N LYS A 143 13.24 16.37 -9.15
CA LYS A 143 13.93 17.62 -9.52
C LYS A 143 13.00 18.65 -10.14
N SER A 144 12.01 18.20 -10.91
CA SER A 144 11.13 19.08 -11.70
C SER A 144 9.81 19.43 -10.98
N HIS A 145 9.33 18.53 -10.12
CA HIS A 145 8.04 18.59 -9.45
C HIS A 145 8.19 18.14 -7.98
N ASP A 146 9.14 18.76 -7.27
CA ASP A 146 9.47 18.48 -5.87
C ASP A 146 8.25 18.47 -4.93
N TYR A 147 7.27 19.33 -5.21
CA TYR A 147 6.02 19.46 -4.46
C TYR A 147 5.12 18.21 -4.50
N LEU A 148 5.30 17.32 -5.47
CA LEU A 148 4.59 16.04 -5.56
C LEU A 148 5.16 15.00 -4.60
N PHE A 149 6.37 15.23 -4.10
CA PHE A 149 7.05 14.38 -3.15
C PHE A 149 6.88 14.94 -1.74
N THR A 150 6.85 14.06 -0.75
CA THR A 150 7.00 14.49 0.63
C THR A 150 8.40 15.05 0.76
N LYS A 151 8.51 16.35 1.08
CA LYS A 151 9.78 16.90 1.53
C LYS A 151 10.24 16.04 2.70
N ALA A 152 11.48 15.53 2.64
CA ALA A 152 12.15 15.18 3.87
C ALA A 152 12.18 16.48 4.67
N ASP A 153 11.37 16.55 5.74
CA ASP A 153 11.47 17.67 6.67
C ASP A 153 12.92 17.68 7.16
N ASP A 154 13.69 18.69 6.72
CA ASP A 154 14.76 19.23 7.53
C ASP A 154 14.15 19.44 8.91
N GLY A 155 14.63 18.70 9.91
CA GLY A 155 13.96 18.50 11.18
C GLY A 155 13.35 19.77 11.78
N ASP A 156 12.06 19.98 11.54
CA ASP A 156 11.30 21.02 12.20
C ASP A 156 10.58 20.40 13.39
N LYS A 157 11.36 20.34 14.48
CA LYS A 157 10.95 20.32 15.88
C LYS A 157 9.46 20.03 16.06
N ALA A 158 9.15 18.78 16.37
CA ALA A 158 7.94 18.47 17.12
C ALA A 158 7.78 19.55 18.21
N PRO A 159 6.63 20.24 18.33
CA PRO A 159 6.47 21.27 19.33
C PRO A 159 6.80 20.64 20.68
N LYS A 160 7.91 21.07 21.28
CA LYS A 160 8.31 20.61 22.60
C LYS A 160 7.22 21.06 23.56
N VAL A 161 6.28 20.17 23.85
CA VAL A 161 5.25 20.39 24.85
C VAL A 161 5.97 20.52 26.18
N THR A 162 6.21 21.77 26.58
CA THR A 162 6.78 22.05 27.88
C THR A 162 5.61 22.11 28.85
N ILE A 163 5.31 20.99 29.51
CA ILE A 163 4.37 20.95 30.63
C ILE A 163 5.03 21.74 31.77
N THR A 164 4.84 23.05 31.78
CA THR A 164 5.11 23.86 32.98
C THR A 164 3.86 23.81 33.86
N SER A 165 4.04 23.60 35.15
CA SER A 165 2.98 23.49 36.16
C SER A 165 2.16 24.78 36.38
N LYS A 166 2.23 25.75 35.45
CA LYS A 166 1.62 27.08 35.54
C LYS A 166 0.39 27.25 34.62
N GLY A 167 -0.09 26.15 34.03
CA GLY A 167 -1.26 26.11 33.15
C GLY A 167 -2.62 26.24 33.83
N ASN A 168 -2.68 26.61 35.12
CA ASN A 168 -3.94 27.00 35.76
C ASN A 168 -3.88 28.50 36.08
N PRO A 169 -4.65 29.37 35.39
CA PRO A 169 -4.76 30.76 35.78
C PRO A 169 -5.34 30.81 37.20
N ALA A 170 -4.66 31.54 38.09
CA ALA A 170 -5.03 31.68 39.48
C ALA A 170 -6.45 32.23 39.60
N GLY A 171 -7.39 31.35 39.96
CA GLY A 171 -8.70 31.73 40.46
C GLY A 171 -8.62 31.85 41.98
N GLY A 172 -8.71 33.08 42.48
CA GLY A 172 -9.28 33.38 43.80
C GLY A 172 -8.42 33.06 45.02
N ASP A 173 -7.96 34.13 45.66
CA ASP A 173 -7.52 34.21 47.06
C ASP A 173 -8.49 33.49 48.02
N GLY A 174 -7.95 32.68 48.95
CA GLY A 174 -8.74 32.10 50.03
C GLY A 174 -8.09 30.93 50.78
N GLY A 175 -7.34 31.24 51.83
CA GLY A 175 -7.31 30.47 53.09
C GLY A 175 -6.64 29.08 53.10
N GLY A 176 -5.54 28.97 53.83
CA GLY A 176 -4.82 27.70 54.03
C GLY A 176 -5.71 26.58 54.58
N GLU A 177 -5.75 25.46 53.87
CA GLU A 177 -6.26 24.20 54.39
C GLU A 177 -5.14 23.17 54.48
N GLN A 178 -4.98 22.64 55.69
CA GLN A 178 -4.04 21.55 55.97
C GLN A 178 -4.32 20.34 55.07
N THR A 179 -3.25 19.69 54.65
CA THR A 179 -3.29 18.53 53.77
C THR A 179 -4.10 17.40 54.40
N MET A 180 -4.73 16.54 53.58
CA MET A 180 -5.47 15.37 54.10
C MET A 180 -4.61 14.50 55.03
N THR A 181 -3.30 14.47 54.81
CA THR A 181 -2.31 13.77 55.63
C THR A 181 -2.24 14.32 57.06
N GLU A 182 -2.31 15.65 57.22
CA GLU A 182 -2.36 16.30 58.54
C GLU A 182 -3.69 16.04 59.25
N ARG A 183 -4.81 16.01 58.51
CA ARG A 183 -6.14 15.67 59.07
C ARG A 183 -6.23 14.23 59.57
N ILE A 184 -5.55 13.29 58.90
CA ILE A 184 -5.51 11.87 59.31
C ILE A 184 -4.65 11.70 60.56
N ALA A 185 -3.50 12.37 60.65
CA ALA A 185 -2.62 12.31 61.80
C ALA A 185 -3.29 12.83 63.09
N ALA A 186 -4.03 13.94 63.02
CA ALA A 186 -4.74 14.51 64.16
C ALA A 186 -5.87 13.62 64.71
N ARG A 187 -6.46 12.76 63.86
CA ARG A 187 -7.57 11.88 64.25
C ARG A 187 -7.11 10.59 64.94
N MET A 188 -5.87 10.16 64.69
CA MET A 188 -5.27 9.02 65.39
C MET A 188 -4.73 9.37 66.78
N THR A 189 -4.43 10.64 67.06
CA THR A 189 -3.96 11.08 68.39
C THR A 189 -5.08 11.41 69.38
N GLN A 190 -6.36 11.30 68.98
CA GLN A 190 -7.52 11.62 69.83
C GLN A 190 -8.35 10.38 70.23
N THR A 191 -7.84 9.17 70.07
CA THR A 191 -8.52 7.95 70.56
C THR A 191 -7.63 7.23 71.59
N GLU A 192 -7.47 7.86 72.75
CA GLU A 192 -7.25 7.19 74.06
C GLU A 192 -8.41 7.60 74.98
#